data_AF-A0A257TP60-F1
#
_entry.id   AF-A0A257TP60-F1
#
_cell.length_a   1.000
_cell.length_b   1.000
_cell.length_c   1.000
_cell.angle_alpha   90.00
_cell.angle_beta   90.00
_cell.angle_gamma   90.00
#
_symmetry.space_group_name_H-M   'P 1'
#
loop_
_entity.id
_entity.type
_entity.pdbx_description
1 polymer ?
#
loop_
_entity_poly.entity_id
_entity_poly.type
_entity_poly.pdbx_seq_one_letter_code
_entity_poly.pdbx_strand_id
1 'polypeptide(L)'
;MLRELYILPILLFSVIIHEISHGYAALKLGDPTARDSGRLTLNPIPHIDLVGSIIVPLFSLLTVGQVLIAWAKPVPVNPMNFSDYKRDEIIVSAVGPLSNLILALTCALITIGLLQLQPVIGPVASSSAFYVFLLKMFSGGIYLNVILGVFNLVPIPPLDGSHVLASLLPDSAAVVYNRIGFVGIFLIIILMQIPAFLAIFNAAINFFYAPLYQLVVTFA
;
A
#
# COMPACT_ATOMS: atom_id res chain seq x y z
N MET A 1 -7.06 16.52 -13.61
CA MET A 1 -5.72 15.89 -13.45
C MET A 1 -4.83 16.64 -12.46
N LEU A 2 -4.55 17.94 -12.63
CA LEU A 2 -3.71 18.73 -11.69
C LEU A 2 -4.27 18.84 -10.24
N ARG A 3 -5.58 18.64 -10.05
CA ARG A 3 -6.23 18.74 -8.72
C ARG A 3 -5.90 17.59 -7.78
N GLU A 4 -5.44 16.45 -8.30
CA GLU A 4 -5.11 15.25 -7.52
C GLU A 4 -3.62 15.16 -7.18
N LEU A 5 -2.81 16.16 -7.54
CA LEU A 5 -1.36 16.11 -7.35
C LEU A 5 -0.95 15.97 -5.87
N TYR A 6 -1.84 16.36 -4.95
CA TYR A 6 -1.64 16.21 -3.51
C TYR A 6 -1.48 14.74 -3.08
N ILE A 7 -1.96 13.79 -3.89
CA ILE A 7 -1.90 12.36 -3.55
C ILE A 7 -0.52 11.76 -3.84
N LEU A 8 0.27 12.35 -4.73
CA LEU A 8 1.52 11.75 -5.20
C LEU A 8 2.57 11.59 -4.09
N PRO A 9 2.83 12.61 -3.23
CA PRO A 9 3.81 12.45 -2.16
C PRO A 9 3.41 11.34 -1.19
N ILE A 10 2.14 11.33 -0.76
CA ILE A 10 1.67 10.32 0.20
C ILE A 10 1.69 8.93 -0.43
N LEU A 11 1.32 8.79 -1.70
CA LEU A 11 1.39 7.52 -2.43
C LEU A 11 2.82 6.98 -2.49
N LEU A 12 3.79 7.82 -2.86
CA LEU A 12 5.19 7.44 -2.94
C LEU A 12 5.71 6.95 -1.58
N PHE A 13 5.47 7.70 -0.51
CA PHE A 13 5.89 7.29 0.84
C PHE A 13 5.15 6.04 1.32
N SER A 14 3.86 5.91 1.02
CA SER A 14 3.07 4.73 1.38
C SER A 14 3.62 3.45 0.79
N VAL A 15 4.00 3.46 -0.49
CA VAL A 15 4.60 2.28 -1.14
C VAL A 15 6.01 2.02 -0.60
N ILE A 16 6.83 3.06 -0.41
CA ILE A 16 8.18 2.90 0.16
C ILE A 16 8.14 2.31 1.57
N ILE A 17 7.25 2.80 2.43
CA ILE A 17 7.11 2.30 3.80
C ILE A 17 6.61 0.85 3.81
N HIS A 18 5.70 0.51 2.89
CA HIS A 18 5.24 -0.86 2.68
C HIS A 18 6.41 -1.80 2.36
N GLU A 19 7.22 -1.44 1.35
CA GLU A 19 8.39 -2.21 0.95
C GLU A 19 9.45 -2.30 2.06
N ILE A 20 9.79 -1.17 2.71
CA ILE A 20 10.73 -1.19 3.83
C ILE A 20 10.22 -2.06 4.97
N SER A 21 8.90 -2.12 5.20
CA SER A 21 8.32 -2.96 6.25
C SER A 21 8.59 -4.43 6.00
N HIS A 22 8.44 -4.91 4.76
CA HIS A 22 8.85 -6.27 4.38
C HIS A 22 10.34 -6.51 4.67
N GLY A 23 11.21 -5.63 4.17
CA GLY A 23 12.65 -5.79 4.32
C GLY A 23 13.12 -5.73 5.78
N TYR A 24 12.47 -4.90 6.60
CA TYR A 24 12.79 -4.79 8.03
C TYR A 24 12.29 -6.00 8.82
N ALA A 25 11.12 -6.55 8.49
CA ALA A 25 10.65 -7.80 9.07
C ALA A 25 11.54 -8.98 8.67
N ALA A 26 11.91 -9.08 7.40
CA ALA A 26 12.84 -10.08 6.89
C ALA A 26 14.19 -10.02 7.61
N LEU A 27 14.75 -8.81 7.79
CA LEU A 27 15.97 -8.60 8.57
C LEU A 27 15.86 -9.09 10.01
N LYS A 28 14.74 -8.81 10.68
CA LYS A 28 14.49 -9.30 12.04
C LYS A 28 14.33 -10.81 12.12
N LEU A 29 13.91 -11.45 11.04
CA LEU A 29 13.73 -12.90 10.92
C LEU A 29 14.97 -13.61 10.36
N GLY A 30 16.08 -12.88 10.16
CA GLY A 30 17.38 -13.46 9.79
C GLY A 30 17.80 -13.23 8.34
N ASP A 31 17.01 -12.53 7.52
CA ASP A 31 17.35 -12.23 6.13
C ASP A 31 17.94 -10.82 5.94
N PRO A 32 19.27 -10.67 5.80
CA PRO A 32 19.91 -9.36 5.62
C PRO A 32 19.82 -8.81 4.18
N THR A 33 19.21 -9.52 3.22
CA THR A 33 19.29 -9.21 1.78
C THR A 33 18.88 -7.77 1.44
N ALA A 34 17.75 -7.29 1.98
CA ALA A 34 17.30 -5.91 1.76
C ALA A 34 18.26 -4.86 2.36
N ARG A 35 18.88 -5.16 3.51
CA ARG A 35 19.84 -4.26 4.16
C ARG A 35 21.13 -4.18 3.35
N ASP A 36 21.68 -5.33 2.98
CA ASP A 36 22.98 -5.43 2.31
C ASP A 36 22.93 -4.90 0.87
N SER A 37 21.75 -4.92 0.24
CA SER A 37 21.48 -4.25 -1.04
C SER A 37 21.20 -2.75 -0.93
N GLY A 38 21.25 -2.16 0.28
CA GLY A 38 21.00 -0.73 0.51
C GLY A 38 19.54 -0.30 0.29
N ARG A 39 18.59 -1.24 0.37
CA ARG A 39 17.17 -1.02 0.06
C ARG A 39 16.33 -0.58 1.25
N LEU A 40 16.84 -0.69 2.47
CA LEU A 40 16.19 -0.20 3.69
C LEU A 40 16.37 1.31 3.86
N THR A 41 15.79 2.10 2.95
CA THR A 41 15.92 3.56 2.94
C THR A 41 14.64 4.26 2.50
N LEU A 42 14.29 5.37 3.14
CA LEU A 42 13.17 6.23 2.75
C LEU A 42 13.47 7.09 1.51
N ASN A 43 14.72 7.06 1.01
CA ASN A 43 15.06 7.70 -0.26
C ASN A 43 14.25 7.02 -1.38
N PRO A 44 13.43 7.75 -2.17
CA PRO A 44 12.64 7.15 -3.24
C PRO A 44 13.49 6.66 -4.41
N ILE A 45 14.70 7.19 -4.61
CA ILE A 45 15.52 6.93 -5.80
C ILE A 45 15.78 5.43 -6.01
N PRO A 46 16.23 4.65 -5.00
CA PRO A 46 16.42 3.22 -5.18
C PRO A 46 15.12 2.50 -5.53
N HIS A 47 13.97 2.93 -4.99
CA HIS A 47 12.69 2.24 -5.14
C HIS A 47 11.99 2.45 -6.48
N ILE A 48 12.52 3.32 -7.33
CA ILE A 48 11.98 3.57 -8.66
C ILE A 48 12.55 2.55 -9.64
N ASP A 49 11.67 1.89 -10.42
CA ASP A 49 12.06 1.22 -11.65
C ASP A 49 11.45 1.93 -12.88
N LEU A 50 12.20 1.96 -13.99
CA LEU A 50 11.79 2.70 -15.18
C LEU A 50 10.52 2.13 -15.81
N VAL A 51 10.34 0.81 -15.70
CA VAL A 51 9.22 0.11 -16.35
C VAL A 51 7.94 0.23 -15.52
N GLY A 52 7.99 -0.18 -14.26
CA GLY A 52 6.83 -0.16 -13.38
C GLY A 52 6.54 1.24 -12.84
N SER A 53 7.52 1.98 -12.32
CA SER A 53 7.26 3.28 -11.69
C SER A 53 7.04 4.44 -12.69
N ILE A 54 7.32 4.24 -13.99
CA ILE A 54 7.21 5.30 -15.01
C ILE A 54 6.38 4.83 -16.22
N ILE A 55 6.78 3.74 -16.90
CA ILE A 55 6.11 3.32 -18.14
C ILE A 55 4.69 2.81 -17.89
N VAL A 56 4.46 2.00 -16.85
CA VAL A 56 3.14 1.45 -16.51
C VAL A 56 2.12 2.56 -16.15
N PRO A 57 2.42 3.52 -15.25
CA PRO A 57 1.54 4.65 -14.98
C PRO A 57 1.26 5.48 -16.23
N LEU A 58 2.27 5.74 -17.06
CA LEU A 58 2.14 6.54 -18.28
C LEU A 58 1.26 5.83 -19.32
N PHE A 59 1.46 4.52 -19.51
CA PHE A 59 0.64 3.71 -20.40
C PHE A 59 -0.81 3.59 -19.90
N SER A 60 -1.02 3.38 -18.60
CA SER A 60 -2.34 3.35 -17.97
C SER A 60 -3.10 4.66 -18.21
N LEU A 61 -2.41 5.80 -18.03
CA LEU A 61 -2.96 7.14 -18.28
C LEU A 61 -3.43 7.34 -19.74
N LEU A 62 -2.73 6.71 -20.69
CA LEU A 62 -2.98 6.84 -22.13
C LEU A 62 -4.00 5.83 -22.67
N THR A 63 -4.22 4.69 -22.01
CA THR A 63 -4.99 3.57 -22.57
C THR A 63 -6.18 3.10 -21.73
N VAL A 64 -6.11 3.14 -20.40
CA VAL A 64 -7.14 2.58 -19.49
C VAL A 64 -7.88 3.67 -18.70
N GLY A 65 -7.44 4.93 -18.77
CA GLY A 65 -8.05 6.05 -18.06
C GLY A 65 -7.39 6.35 -16.70
N GLN A 66 -8.15 6.92 -15.76
CA GLN A 66 -7.67 7.56 -14.51
C GLN A 66 -7.05 6.64 -13.44
N VAL A 67 -6.74 5.38 -13.73
CA VAL A 67 -6.17 4.46 -12.74
C VAL A 67 -4.65 4.59 -12.73
N LEU A 68 -4.13 5.36 -11.77
CA LEU A 68 -2.70 5.43 -11.49
C LEU A 68 -2.28 4.16 -10.75
N ILE A 69 -1.69 3.22 -11.48
CA ILE A 69 -0.98 2.09 -10.87
C ILE A 69 0.37 2.63 -10.39
N ALA A 70 0.47 2.92 -9.10
CA ALA A 70 1.77 3.19 -8.49
C ALA A 70 2.47 1.87 -8.23
N TRP A 71 3.64 1.74 -8.83
CA TRP A 71 4.50 0.58 -8.73
C TRP A 71 5.83 1.04 -8.17
N ALA A 72 6.29 0.43 -7.08
CA ALA A 72 7.68 0.54 -6.66
C ALA A 72 8.39 -0.78 -6.98
N LYS A 73 9.68 -0.68 -7.25
CA LYS A 73 10.52 -1.85 -7.30
C LYS A 73 10.52 -2.51 -5.92
N PRO A 74 10.14 -3.79 -5.80
CA PRO A 74 10.03 -4.42 -4.50
C PRO A 74 11.40 -4.57 -3.82
N VAL A 75 11.41 -4.59 -2.48
CA VAL A 75 12.63 -4.93 -1.73
C VAL A 75 12.97 -6.42 -1.89
N PRO A 76 14.25 -6.79 -2.04
CA PRO A 76 14.60 -8.19 -2.16
C PRO A 76 14.50 -8.88 -0.80
N VAL A 77 13.73 -9.96 -0.76
CA VAL A 77 13.63 -10.89 0.36
C VAL A 77 14.13 -12.25 -0.11
N ASN A 78 14.96 -12.90 0.70
CA ASN A 78 15.45 -14.25 0.45
C ASN A 78 14.90 -15.22 1.52
N PRO A 79 13.82 -15.96 1.21
CA PRO A 79 13.21 -16.90 2.14
C PRO A 79 14.13 -18.04 2.59
N MET A 80 15.24 -18.30 1.88
CA MET A 80 16.22 -19.33 2.28
C MET A 80 16.98 -18.96 3.56
N ASN A 81 16.94 -17.69 3.97
CA ASN A 81 17.54 -17.23 5.22
C ASN A 81 16.59 -17.37 6.43
N PHE A 82 15.32 -17.73 6.21
CA PHE A 82 14.34 -17.87 7.28
C PHE A 82 14.55 -19.14 8.10
N SER A 83 14.27 -19.01 9.39
CA SER A 83 14.38 -20.10 10.36
C SER A 83 13.21 -21.08 10.23
N ASP A 84 12.00 -20.55 10.03
CA ASP A 84 10.79 -21.28 9.71
C ASP A 84 10.18 -20.64 8.47
N TYR A 85 10.37 -21.27 7.31
CA TYR A 85 9.93 -20.73 6.03
C TYR A 85 8.46 -20.30 6.05
N LYS A 86 7.54 -21.13 6.58
CA LYS A 86 6.10 -20.85 6.49
C LYS A 86 5.70 -19.72 7.41
N ARG A 87 6.14 -19.78 8.67
CA ARG A 87 5.83 -18.75 9.66
C ARG A 87 6.43 -17.40 9.26
N ASP A 88 7.70 -17.41 8.88
CA ASP A 88 8.45 -16.19 8.64
C ASP A 88 7.98 -15.52 7.34
N GLU A 89 7.66 -16.30 6.29
CA GLU A 89 7.02 -15.78 5.06
C GLU A 89 5.65 -15.15 5.34
N ILE A 90 4.82 -15.76 6.19
CA ILE A 90 3.52 -15.19 6.59
C ILE A 90 3.73 -13.84 7.29
N ILE A 91 4.68 -13.75 8.22
CA ILE A 91 4.97 -12.51 8.95
C ILE A 91 5.46 -11.44 7.98
N VAL A 92 6.45 -11.76 7.14
CA VAL A 92 7.00 -10.82 6.17
C VAL A 92 5.93 -10.34 5.21
N SER A 93 5.09 -11.25 4.68
CA SER A 93 4.02 -10.87 3.75
C SER A 93 2.95 -10.01 4.42
N ALA A 94 2.60 -10.27 5.68
CA ALA A 94 1.56 -9.52 6.38
C ALA A 94 1.97 -8.11 6.81
N VAL A 95 3.26 -7.84 7.04
CA VAL A 95 3.71 -6.53 7.54
C VAL A 95 3.58 -5.40 6.52
N GLY A 96 3.64 -5.69 5.21
CA GLY A 96 3.42 -4.71 4.16
C GLY A 96 2.01 -4.10 4.25
N PRO A 97 0.94 -4.90 4.09
CA PRO A 97 -0.44 -4.45 4.22
C PRO A 97 -0.74 -3.82 5.58
N LEU A 98 -0.20 -4.40 6.65
CA LEU A 98 -0.36 -3.85 8.00
C LEU A 98 0.26 -2.45 8.13
N SER A 99 1.42 -2.21 7.52
CA SER A 99 2.06 -0.89 7.51
C SER A 99 1.18 0.16 6.83
N ASN A 100 0.48 -0.20 5.74
CA ASN A 100 -0.47 0.71 5.12
C ASN A 100 -1.65 0.99 6.06
N LEU A 101 -2.24 -0.01 6.72
CA LEU A 101 -3.33 0.24 7.67
C LEU A 101 -2.89 1.15 8.84
N ILE A 102 -1.65 0.99 9.32
CA ILE A 102 -1.05 1.88 10.33
C ILE A 102 -0.85 3.30 9.76
N LEU A 103 -0.42 3.43 8.50
CA LEU A 103 -0.31 4.72 7.84
C LEU A 103 -1.66 5.39 7.62
N ALA A 104 -2.72 4.63 7.34
CA ALA A 104 -4.07 5.16 7.22
C ALA A 104 -4.54 5.76 8.55
N LEU A 105 -4.31 5.06 9.66
CA LEU A 105 -4.57 5.57 11.00
C LEU A 105 -3.74 6.83 11.30
N THR A 106 -2.45 6.80 10.97
CA THR A 106 -1.55 7.95 11.15
C THR A 106 -2.04 9.18 10.37
N CYS A 107 -2.46 8.98 9.12
CA CYS A 107 -3.05 10.04 8.29
C CYS A 107 -4.35 10.58 8.90
N ALA A 108 -5.18 9.73 9.50
CA ALA A 108 -6.41 10.15 10.17
C ALA A 108 -6.11 11.03 11.39
N LEU A 109 -5.14 10.63 12.23
CA LEU A 109 -4.71 11.42 13.39
C LEU A 109 -4.11 12.77 12.99
N ILE A 110 -3.29 12.80 11.95
CA ILE A 110 -2.74 14.07 11.42
C ILE A 110 -3.87 14.95 10.87
N THR A 111 -4.84 14.37 10.15
CA THR A 111 -5.99 15.10 9.62
C THR A 111 -6.80 15.74 10.75
N ILE A 112 -7.08 15.00 11.83
CA ILE A 112 -7.74 15.52 13.04
C ILE A 112 -6.95 16.70 13.62
N GLY A 113 -5.64 16.53 13.82
CA GLY A 113 -4.78 17.59 14.35
C GLY A 113 -4.79 18.84 13.48
N LEU A 114 -4.77 18.69 12.15
CA LEU A 114 -4.89 19.80 11.22
C LEU A 114 -6.23 20.51 11.37
N LEU A 115 -7.35 19.78 11.38
CA LEU A 115 -8.69 20.35 11.51
C LEU A 115 -8.86 21.13 12.82
N GLN A 116 -8.39 20.59 13.94
CA GLN A 116 -8.42 21.29 15.22
C GLN A 116 -7.54 22.54 15.28
N LEU A 117 -6.50 22.62 14.44
CA LEU A 117 -5.67 23.82 14.32
C LEU A 117 -6.34 24.94 13.51
N GLN A 118 -7.34 24.66 12.67
CA GLN A 118 -8.02 25.67 11.84
C GLN A 118 -8.55 26.88 12.64
N PRO A 119 -9.30 26.71 13.74
CA PRO A 119 -9.78 27.85 14.52
C PRO A 119 -8.65 28.63 15.20
N VAL A 120 -7.53 27.97 15.51
CA VAL A 120 -6.38 28.59 16.21
C VAL A 120 -5.58 29.49 15.27
N ILE A 121 -5.34 29.05 14.04
CA ILE A 121 -4.52 29.79 13.05
C ILE A 121 -5.32 30.88 12.32
N GLY A 122 -6.65 30.89 12.48
CA GLY A 122 -7.55 31.85 11.85
C GLY A 122 -7.80 31.61 10.36
N PRO A 123 -8.80 32.29 9.77
CA PRO A 123 -9.32 32.00 8.43
C PRO A 123 -8.31 32.26 7.30
N VAL A 124 -7.39 33.21 7.48
CA VAL A 124 -6.39 33.55 6.45
C VAL A 124 -5.35 32.44 6.30
N ALA A 125 -4.81 31.93 7.42
CA ALA A 125 -3.81 30.87 7.38
C ALA A 125 -4.41 29.51 7.00
N SER A 126 -5.60 29.19 7.49
CA SER A 126 -6.31 27.95 7.15
C SER A 126 -6.80 27.89 5.70
N SER A 127 -6.94 29.04 5.04
CA SER A 127 -7.24 29.13 3.60
C SER A 127 -5.99 29.13 2.72
N SER A 128 -4.79 29.09 3.29
CA SER A 128 -3.56 29.07 2.51
C SER A 128 -3.45 27.81 1.65
N ALA A 129 -2.91 27.95 0.44
CA ALA A 129 -2.76 26.82 -0.49
C ALA A 129 -1.96 25.67 0.12
N PHE A 130 -0.95 25.98 0.94
CA PHE A 130 -0.14 24.99 1.64
C PHE A 130 -0.94 24.21 2.68
N TYR A 131 -1.71 24.91 3.53
CA TYR A 131 -2.54 24.26 4.54
C TYR A 131 -3.61 23.35 3.88
N VAL A 132 -4.30 23.85 2.86
CA VAL A 132 -5.30 23.07 2.12
C VAL A 132 -4.66 21.87 1.42
N PHE A 133 -3.44 22.02 0.89
CA PHE A 133 -2.68 20.93 0.31
C PHE A 133 -2.38 19.84 1.35
N LEU A 134 -1.87 20.19 2.52
CA LEU A 134 -1.59 19.23 3.59
C LEU A 134 -2.85 18.50 4.05
N LEU A 135 -3.94 19.25 4.28
CA LEU A 135 -5.21 18.67 4.71
C LEU A 135 -5.71 17.64 3.70
N LYS A 136 -5.71 17.98 2.40
CA LYS A 136 -6.13 17.06 1.33
C LYS A 136 -5.19 15.86 1.18
N MET A 137 -3.89 16.08 1.31
CA MET A 137 -2.87 15.03 1.24
C MET A 137 -3.08 13.98 2.32
N PHE A 138 -3.24 14.39 3.58
CA PHE A 138 -3.46 13.44 4.67
C PHE A 138 -4.87 12.86 4.66
N SER A 139 -5.91 13.64 4.38
CA SER A 139 -7.28 13.10 4.31
C SER A 139 -7.44 12.08 3.19
N GLY A 140 -6.84 12.34 2.02
CA GLY A 140 -6.78 11.39 0.90
C GLY A 140 -5.89 10.18 1.20
N GLY A 141 -4.80 10.41 1.96
CA GLY A 141 -3.88 9.39 2.44
C GLY A 141 -4.55 8.29 3.27
N ILE A 142 -5.62 8.59 4.00
CA ILE A 142 -6.42 7.60 4.75
C ILE A 142 -6.98 6.56 3.80
N TYR A 143 -7.77 7.00 2.82
CA TYR A 143 -8.42 6.11 1.86
C TYR A 143 -7.40 5.37 0.99
N LEU A 144 -6.36 6.07 0.54
CA LEU A 144 -5.29 5.50 -0.27
C LEU A 144 -4.58 4.34 0.44
N ASN A 145 -4.17 4.53 1.70
CA ASN A 145 -3.49 3.48 2.43
C ASN A 145 -4.41 2.30 2.78
N VAL A 146 -5.70 2.56 3.05
CA VAL A 146 -6.67 1.46 3.19
C VAL A 146 -6.78 0.66 1.89
N ILE A 147 -6.88 1.31 0.73
CA ILE A 147 -6.91 0.61 -0.56
C ILE A 147 -5.64 -0.20 -0.76
N LEU A 148 -4.45 0.39 -0.56
CA LEU A 148 -3.17 -0.31 -0.73
C LEU A 148 -3.07 -1.54 0.18
N GLY A 149 -3.46 -1.41 1.44
CA GLY A 149 -3.49 -2.52 2.39
C GLY A 149 -4.47 -3.61 1.98
N VAL A 150 -5.74 -3.26 1.71
CA VAL A 150 -6.77 -4.23 1.32
C VAL A 150 -6.46 -4.90 -0.02
N PHE A 151 -5.93 -4.13 -0.98
CA PHE A 151 -5.49 -4.66 -2.27
C PHE A 151 -4.41 -5.72 -2.09
N ASN A 152 -3.35 -5.44 -1.33
CA ASN A 152 -2.29 -6.41 -1.08
C ASN A 152 -2.74 -7.61 -0.22
N LEU A 153 -3.87 -7.54 0.49
CA LEU A 153 -4.46 -8.70 1.16
C LEU A 153 -5.22 -9.65 0.24
N VAL A 154 -5.49 -9.27 -1.02
CA VAL A 154 -6.17 -10.16 -1.98
C VAL A 154 -5.29 -11.38 -2.24
N PRO A 155 -5.81 -12.61 -2.05
CA PRO A 155 -5.01 -13.83 -2.15
C PRO A 155 -4.85 -14.28 -3.61
N ILE A 156 -4.20 -13.45 -4.43
CA ILE A 156 -3.88 -13.73 -5.83
C ILE A 156 -2.44 -13.26 -6.10
N PRO A 157 -1.54 -14.13 -6.61
CA PRO A 157 -0.18 -13.72 -6.94
C PRO A 157 -0.13 -12.53 -7.92
N PRO A 158 0.84 -11.62 -7.80
CA PRO A 158 1.98 -11.61 -6.88
C PRO A 158 1.72 -10.83 -5.57
N LEU A 159 0.47 -10.62 -5.16
CA LEU A 159 0.14 -9.80 -3.99
C LEU A 159 0.52 -10.49 -2.68
N ASP A 160 0.79 -9.73 -1.61
CA ASP A 160 1.24 -10.28 -0.33
C ASP A 160 0.30 -11.32 0.29
N GLY A 161 -1.01 -11.11 0.18
CA GLY A 161 -2.03 -12.04 0.65
C GLY A 161 -1.94 -13.41 -0.01
N SER A 162 -1.38 -13.47 -1.23
CA SER A 162 -1.11 -14.73 -1.91
C SER A 162 0.04 -15.50 -1.27
N HIS A 163 1.10 -14.81 -0.81
CA HIS A 163 2.21 -15.43 -0.10
C HIS A 163 1.79 -15.97 1.26
N VAL A 164 0.90 -15.24 1.96
CA VAL A 164 0.25 -15.73 3.18
C VAL A 164 -0.55 -17.00 2.89
N LEU A 165 -1.41 -16.99 1.87
CA LEU A 165 -2.21 -18.17 1.52
C LEU A 165 -1.33 -19.36 1.10
N ALA A 166 -0.32 -19.12 0.27
CA ALA A 166 0.62 -20.15 -0.19
C ALA A 166 1.32 -20.86 0.98
N SER A 167 1.73 -20.10 2.00
CA SER A 167 2.37 -20.64 3.19
C SER A 167 1.42 -21.42 4.11
N LEU A 168 0.11 -21.17 4.04
CA LEU A 168 -0.91 -21.94 4.76
C LEU A 168 -1.31 -23.23 4.03
N LEU A 169 -1.05 -23.34 2.73
CA LEU A 169 -1.38 -24.52 1.94
C LEU A 169 -0.40 -25.68 2.17
N PRO A 170 -0.82 -26.93 1.88
CA PRO A 170 0.10 -28.05 1.71
C PRO A 170 1.09 -27.77 0.58
N ASP A 171 2.33 -28.25 0.69
CA ASP A 171 3.43 -27.87 -0.20
C ASP A 171 3.13 -28.16 -1.69
N SER A 172 2.44 -29.27 -1.97
CA SER A 172 2.03 -29.63 -3.33
C SER A 172 1.05 -28.62 -3.94
N ALA A 173 0.11 -28.11 -3.13
CA ALA A 173 -0.86 -27.10 -3.55
C ALA A 173 -0.21 -25.72 -3.66
N ALA A 174 0.69 -25.37 -2.72
CA ALA A 174 1.44 -24.12 -2.75
C ALA A 174 2.28 -23.98 -4.03
N VAL A 175 2.93 -25.07 -4.48
CA VAL A 175 3.67 -25.08 -5.75
C VAL A 175 2.77 -24.78 -6.95
N VAL A 176 1.57 -25.37 -7.02
CA VAL A 176 0.63 -25.12 -8.12
C VAL A 176 0.09 -23.69 -8.05
N TYR A 177 -0.23 -23.21 -6.85
CA TYR A 177 -0.74 -21.87 -6.61
C TYR A 177 0.29 -20.79 -7.01
N ASN A 178 1.56 -20.96 -6.64
CA ASN A 178 2.63 -20.03 -6.97
C ASN A 178 2.97 -19.98 -8.47
N ARG A 179 2.58 -21.00 -9.26
CA ARG A 179 2.76 -20.98 -10.73
C ARG A 179 1.90 -19.93 -11.43
N ILE A 180 0.87 -19.40 -10.78
CA ILE A 180 0.10 -18.26 -11.31
C ILE A 180 1.03 -17.05 -11.52
N GLY A 181 1.92 -16.78 -10.56
CA GLY A 181 2.91 -15.71 -10.65
C GLY A 181 2.33 -14.37 -11.11
N PHE A 182 3.03 -13.69 -12.03
CA PHE A 182 2.59 -12.40 -12.57
C PHE A 182 1.31 -12.46 -13.43
N VAL A 183 0.88 -13.65 -13.90
CA VAL A 183 -0.39 -13.79 -14.63
C VAL A 183 -1.58 -13.43 -13.73
N GLY A 184 -1.41 -13.55 -12.41
CA GLY A 184 -2.45 -13.18 -11.46
C GLY A 184 -2.81 -11.69 -11.46
N ILE A 185 -1.94 -10.80 -11.95
CA ILE A 185 -2.30 -9.38 -12.18
C ILE A 185 -3.48 -9.27 -13.16
N PHE A 186 -3.45 -10.04 -14.26
CA PHE A 186 -4.55 -10.05 -15.22
C PHE A 186 -5.83 -10.65 -14.62
N LEU A 187 -5.71 -11.68 -13.78
CA LEU A 187 -6.84 -12.23 -13.04
C LEU A 187 -7.47 -11.16 -12.14
N ILE A 188 -6.68 -10.40 -11.40
CA ILE A 188 -7.19 -9.31 -10.54
C ILE A 188 -7.92 -8.27 -11.39
N ILE A 189 -7.32 -7.83 -12.52
CA ILE A 189 -7.96 -6.84 -13.41
C ILE A 189 -9.32 -7.35 -13.92
N ILE A 190 -9.41 -8.61 -14.35
CA ILE A 190 -10.66 -9.22 -14.81
C ILE A 190 -11.67 -9.34 -13.66
N LEU A 191 -11.24 -9.80 -12.49
CA LEU A 191 -12.09 -9.94 -11.31
C LEU A 191 -12.65 -8.59 -10.85
N MET A 192 -11.87 -7.50 -10.92
CA MET A 192 -12.33 -6.16 -10.59
C MET A 192 -13.47 -5.66 -11.50
N GLN A 193 -13.62 -6.22 -12.70
CA GLN A 193 -14.76 -5.92 -13.59
C GLN A 193 -16.03 -6.69 -13.20
N ILE A 194 -15.92 -7.71 -12.35
CA ILE A 194 -17.07 -8.52 -11.92
C ILE A 194 -17.76 -7.80 -10.74
N PRO A 195 -19.05 -7.42 -10.87
CA PRO A 195 -19.74 -6.62 -9.84
C PRO A 195 -19.73 -7.25 -8.46
N ALA A 196 -19.85 -8.59 -8.37
CA ALA A 196 -19.82 -9.31 -7.10
C ALA A 196 -18.47 -9.20 -6.39
N PHE A 197 -17.37 -9.34 -7.13
CA PHE A 197 -16.02 -9.20 -6.57
C PHE A 197 -15.76 -7.75 -6.16
N LEU A 198 -16.13 -6.79 -7.01
CA LEU A 198 -16.00 -5.37 -6.70
C LEU A 198 -16.80 -4.97 -5.45
N ALA A 199 -17.99 -5.53 -5.25
CA ALA A 199 -18.79 -5.31 -4.05
C ALA A 199 -18.09 -5.83 -2.79
N ILE A 200 -17.51 -7.03 -2.84
CA ILE A 200 -16.73 -7.61 -1.72
C ILE A 200 -15.50 -6.76 -1.43
N PHE A 201 -14.76 -6.37 -2.47
CA PHE A 201 -13.57 -5.52 -2.33
C PHE A 201 -13.90 -4.17 -1.69
N ASN A 202 -14.97 -3.50 -2.16
CA ASN A 202 -15.44 -2.25 -1.57
C ASN A 202 -15.95 -2.44 -0.14
N ALA A 203 -16.59 -3.57 0.18
CA ALA A 203 -16.99 -3.88 1.55
C ALA A 203 -15.76 -4.00 2.47
N ALA A 204 -14.70 -4.67 2.01
CA ALA A 204 -13.44 -4.78 2.74
C ALA A 204 -12.77 -3.40 2.93
N ILE A 205 -12.72 -2.56 1.90
CA ILE A 205 -12.24 -1.18 2.03
C ILE A 205 -13.06 -0.43 3.08
N ASN A 206 -14.40 -0.47 2.99
CA ASN A 206 -15.27 0.24 3.91
C ASN A 206 -15.15 -0.26 5.35
N PHE A 207 -14.90 -1.55 5.56
CA PHE A 207 -14.67 -2.11 6.89
C PHE A 207 -13.51 -1.42 7.62
N PHE A 208 -12.40 -1.13 6.92
CA PHE A 208 -11.26 -0.41 7.50
C PHE A 208 -11.40 1.11 7.42
N TYR A 209 -11.98 1.64 6.34
CA TYR A 209 -12.06 3.08 6.12
C TYR A 209 -13.13 3.77 6.98
N ALA A 210 -14.33 3.17 7.11
CA ALA A 210 -15.44 3.76 7.85
C ALA A 210 -15.08 4.15 9.30
N PRO A 211 -14.45 3.29 10.13
CA PRO A 211 -14.09 3.69 11.49
C PRO A 211 -13.07 4.84 11.52
N LEU A 212 -12.11 4.87 10.59
CA LEU A 212 -11.14 5.97 10.49
C LEU A 212 -11.82 7.28 10.08
N TYR A 213 -12.75 7.22 9.14
CA TYR A 213 -13.54 8.37 8.73
C TYR A 213 -14.42 8.89 9.87
N GLN A 214 -15.11 8.00 10.59
CA GLN A 214 -15.92 8.38 11.76
C GLN A 214 -15.06 8.98 12.86
N LEU A 215 -13.85 8.46 13.09
CA LEU A 215 -12.89 9.05 14.01
C LEU A 215 -12.55 10.49 13.60
N VAL A 216 -12.24 10.73 12.32
CA VAL A 216 -11.98 12.10 11.83
C VAL A 216 -13.18 13.00 12.06
N VAL A 217 -14.38 12.59 11.66
CA VAL A 217 -15.59 13.42 11.81
C VAL A 217 -15.92 13.73 13.28
N THR A 218 -15.68 12.77 14.19
CA THR A 218 -16.00 12.92 15.61
C THR A 218 -15.07 13.91 16.31
N PHE A 219 -13.80 13.96 15.89
CA PHE A 219 -12.75 14.76 16.53
C PHE A 219 -12.28 15.97 15.70
N ALA A 220 -12.86 16.19 14.52
CA ALA A 220 -12.60 17.36 13.67
C ALA A 220 -13.12 18.68 14.26
#